data_AF-A0A522XKS8-F1
#
_entry.id   AF-A0A522XKS8-F1
#
_cell.length_a   1.000
_cell.length_b   1.000
_cell.length_c   1.000
_cell.angle_alpha   90.00
_cell.angle_beta   90.00
_cell.angle_gamma   90.00
#
_symmetry.space_group_name_H-M   'P 1'
#
loop_
_entity.id
_entity.type
_entity.pdbx_description
1 polymer ?
#
loop_
_entity_poly.entity_id
_entity_poly.type
_entity_poly.pdbx_seq_one_letter_code
_entity_poly.pdbx_strand_id
1 'polypeptide(L)'
;MKVRFVGPLGTVTGSCTLLEHDGVEFLVDCGLEQDQLSVPGWNKAPWPFDPARLRFVILTHAHADHCGLIPALYRRGFKGVVYCTRETAEIAAIMLKDSARLSGGLYTEAEVDAIRWREPGKQVLGGYHPLAHDLFMQFFRTAHVLGSVAVRVLWGDRTQGQQKSIVFSGDLGPDIEDEEGLPFLRHRMAVPPSDFAVIESTYGSKTREPTDQGLAPRQQRLQHLVDKVMLDNGTLLIPAFSLGRVQDLLFDLHWLVAREPGRYAGLSLQLDAPLAQALAPVIARGLERAEPNGRGKVRPLWLGKQLFRWLGLDDTDPVDIDRAIDICRLTMSLPAEHPDAAGRGNDIAKAWPRLLSSPAVTGKGRAFGSQGLGPKVVLATSGMGDHGRAAHWLKRLLRDPASIVAFSGYCAASSVGGKLQALMDLPATERRRLRADLAWSDGDAVPEREIQATLAVLPGYSGHADQAGLLAWAFSNYKGVTSAAGRTVFIQHGNEQDRVALAQAISQRGRALGIPVDCVRPMANPCSYDLDAWGAATCAA
;
A
#
# COMPACT_ATOMS: atom_id res chain seq x y z
N MET A 1 15.02 -26.46 2.77
CA MET A 1 14.31 -25.18 3.03
C MET A 1 13.10 -25.46 3.90
N LYS A 2 13.07 -24.88 5.10
CA LYS A 2 11.89 -24.90 5.99
C LYS A 2 11.27 -23.51 6.05
N VAL A 3 9.95 -23.44 6.11
CA VAL A 3 9.21 -22.18 6.27
C VAL A 3 8.25 -22.25 7.46
N ARG A 4 8.21 -21.16 8.24
CA ARG A 4 7.31 -20.96 9.38
C ARG A 4 6.65 -19.59 9.25
N PHE A 5 5.32 -19.55 9.26
CA PHE A 5 4.57 -18.30 9.30
C PHE A 5 4.37 -17.89 10.76
N VAL A 6 5.12 -16.90 11.22
CA VAL A 6 5.27 -16.59 12.65
C VAL A 6 4.55 -15.31 13.07
N GLY A 7 4.23 -14.43 12.12
CA GLY A 7 3.36 -13.28 12.35
C GLY A 7 1.91 -13.69 12.60
N PRO A 8 1.04 -12.75 13.03
CA PRO A 8 -0.38 -13.00 13.22
C PRO A 8 -1.04 -13.59 11.96
N LEU A 9 -1.76 -14.70 12.15
CA LEU A 9 -2.46 -15.42 11.07
C LEU A 9 -3.96 -15.11 11.12
N GLY A 10 -4.61 -15.04 9.95
CA GLY A 10 -6.02 -14.69 9.87
C GLY A 10 -6.32 -13.21 10.16
N THR A 11 -5.33 -12.35 9.94
CA THR A 11 -5.44 -10.88 10.01
C THR A 11 -4.67 -10.23 8.86
N VAL A 12 -4.90 -8.94 8.64
CA VAL A 12 -4.28 -8.10 7.60
C VAL A 12 -3.07 -7.32 8.11
N THR A 13 -2.51 -7.67 9.28
CA THR A 13 -1.35 -6.95 9.82
C THR A 13 -0.32 -7.89 10.44
N GLY A 14 0.92 -7.42 10.58
CA GLY A 14 1.98 -8.14 11.30
C GLY A 14 2.70 -9.21 10.48
N SER A 15 2.76 -9.06 9.15
CA SER A 15 3.40 -10.03 8.26
C SER A 15 4.83 -10.37 8.71
N CYS A 16 5.11 -11.65 8.92
CA CYS A 16 6.43 -12.13 9.31
C CYS A 16 6.55 -13.63 8.99
N THR A 17 7.44 -13.98 8.07
CA THR A 17 7.72 -15.37 7.69
C THR A 17 9.18 -15.69 7.92
N LEU A 18 9.44 -16.78 8.64
CA LEU A 18 10.77 -17.27 8.95
C LEU A 18 11.14 -18.43 8.03
N LEU A 19 12.31 -18.34 7.43
CA LEU A 19 12.87 -19.36 6.55
C LEU A 19 14.22 -19.85 7.11
N GLU A 20 14.50 -21.13 6.88
CA GLU A 20 15.75 -21.78 7.23
C GLU A 20 16.23 -22.68 6.09
N HIS A 21 17.47 -22.46 5.64
CA HIS A 21 18.14 -23.31 4.65
C HIS A 21 19.62 -23.41 4.96
N ASP A 22 20.12 -24.64 5.08
CA ASP A 22 21.54 -24.96 5.28
C ASP A 22 22.17 -24.15 6.43
N GLY A 23 21.44 -24.03 7.54
CA GLY A 23 21.85 -23.29 8.73
C GLY A 23 21.70 -21.78 8.64
N VAL A 24 21.24 -21.23 7.51
CA VAL A 24 20.94 -19.81 7.33
C VAL A 24 19.48 -19.55 7.70
N GLU A 25 19.26 -18.80 8.77
CA GLU A 25 17.93 -18.30 9.18
C GLU A 25 17.72 -16.86 8.71
N PHE A 26 16.55 -16.57 8.13
CA PHE A 26 16.21 -15.23 7.66
C PHE A 26 14.69 -15.00 7.64
N LEU A 27 14.30 -13.73 7.62
CA LEU A 27 12.89 -13.34 7.54
C LEU A 27 12.52 -12.81 6.15
N VAL A 28 11.29 -13.06 5.74
CA VAL A 28 10.56 -12.23 4.77
C VAL A 28 9.52 -11.44 5.54
N ASP A 29 9.67 -10.12 5.51
CA ASP A 29 8.94 -9.12 6.30
C ASP A 29 9.07 -9.29 7.83
N CYS A 30 8.83 -8.20 8.57
CA CYS A 30 8.75 -8.17 10.03
C CYS A 30 7.85 -7.00 10.46
N GLY A 31 6.55 -7.25 10.37
CA GLY A 31 5.49 -6.26 10.51
C GLY A 31 4.95 -6.06 11.92
N LEU A 32 4.39 -4.87 12.14
CA LEU A 32 3.61 -4.50 13.33
C LEU A 32 2.15 -4.95 13.20
N GLU A 33 1.57 -5.51 14.25
CA GLU A 33 0.11 -5.73 14.36
C GLU A 33 -0.57 -4.43 14.85
N GLN A 34 -1.56 -3.92 14.11
CA GLN A 34 -2.14 -2.59 14.38
C GLN A 34 -3.47 -2.63 15.14
N ASP A 35 -4.23 -3.72 15.03
CA ASP A 35 -5.65 -3.71 15.44
C ASP A 35 -5.96 -4.28 16.83
N GLN A 36 -4.97 -4.75 17.60
CA GLN A 36 -5.07 -5.24 19.01
C GLN A 36 -6.18 -6.28 19.32
N LEU A 37 -7.02 -6.67 18.36
CA LEU A 37 -8.20 -7.52 18.55
C LEU A 37 -7.89 -9.01 18.44
N SER A 38 -6.81 -9.38 17.75
CA SER A 38 -6.49 -10.78 17.46
C SER A 38 -5.47 -11.40 18.40
N VAL A 39 -4.44 -10.67 18.85
CA VAL A 39 -3.41 -11.25 19.74
C VAL A 39 -2.85 -10.20 20.72
N PRO A 40 -3.09 -10.33 22.03
CA PRO A 40 -2.26 -9.68 23.04
C PRO A 40 -0.86 -10.30 22.95
N GLY A 41 0.08 -9.68 22.25
CA GLY A 41 1.46 -10.10 22.37
C GLY A 41 2.37 -9.84 21.19
N TRP A 42 1.98 -10.00 19.92
CA TRP A 42 2.97 -10.09 18.82
C TRP A 42 4.06 -9.00 18.84
N ASN A 43 3.65 -7.75 19.03
CA ASN A 43 4.55 -6.58 19.06
C ASN A 43 5.52 -6.57 20.26
N LYS A 44 5.19 -7.24 21.38
CA LYS A 44 5.93 -7.18 22.65
C LYS A 44 6.37 -8.54 23.20
N ALA A 45 5.76 -9.63 22.74
CA ALA A 45 5.98 -10.99 23.22
C ALA A 45 7.34 -11.52 22.77
N PRO A 46 7.84 -12.57 23.45
CA PRO A 46 8.93 -13.38 22.94
C PRO A 46 8.56 -13.94 21.56
N TRP A 47 9.46 -13.80 20.60
CA TRP A 47 9.27 -14.38 19.26
C TRP A 47 9.69 -15.86 19.25
N PRO A 48 9.12 -16.69 18.36
CA PRO A 48 9.47 -18.11 18.23
C PRO A 48 10.81 -18.34 17.49
N PHE A 49 11.67 -17.33 17.50
CA PHE A 49 13.00 -17.30 16.91
C PHE A 49 13.88 -16.31 17.65
N ASP A 50 15.20 -16.51 17.58
CA ASP A 50 16.18 -15.61 18.16
C ASP A 50 16.67 -14.60 17.10
N PRO A 51 16.40 -13.29 17.25
CA PRO A 51 16.86 -12.27 16.30
C PRO A 51 18.38 -12.26 16.09
N ALA A 52 19.18 -12.69 17.07
CA ALA A 52 20.64 -12.75 16.95
C ALA A 52 21.12 -13.83 15.97
N ARG A 53 20.31 -14.86 15.69
CA ARG A 53 20.61 -15.95 14.75
C ARG A 53 20.27 -15.60 13.30
N LEU A 54 19.42 -14.59 13.07
CA LEU A 54 19.02 -14.17 11.74
C LEU A 54 20.20 -13.57 10.96
N ARG A 55 20.40 -14.05 9.74
CA ARG A 55 21.48 -13.58 8.85
C ARG A 55 21.10 -12.30 8.13
N PHE A 56 19.86 -12.19 7.68
CA PHE A 56 19.30 -11.01 7.01
C PHE A 56 17.76 -11.02 7.10
N VAL A 57 17.16 -9.91 6.70
CA VAL A 57 15.72 -9.77 6.46
C VAL A 57 15.54 -9.36 4.99
N ILE A 58 14.51 -9.88 4.32
CA ILE A 58 14.05 -9.38 3.03
C ILE A 58 12.72 -8.68 3.27
N LEU A 59 12.60 -7.42 2.84
CA LEU A 59 11.42 -6.60 3.05
C LEU A 59 10.76 -6.30 1.70
N THR A 60 9.46 -6.61 1.60
CA THR A 60 8.65 -6.45 0.38
C THR A 60 8.34 -4.99 0.10
N HIS A 61 7.96 -4.21 1.12
CA HIS A 61 7.62 -2.78 0.98
C HIS A 61 7.57 -2.07 2.34
N ALA A 62 7.29 -0.75 2.32
CA ALA A 62 7.49 0.14 3.46
C ALA A 62 6.30 0.28 4.44
N HIS A 63 5.19 -0.45 4.26
CA HIS A 63 4.09 -0.35 5.22
C HIS A 63 4.45 -0.93 6.58
N ALA A 64 3.83 -0.39 7.63
CA ALA A 64 4.20 -0.68 9.03
C ALA A 64 3.88 -2.13 9.42
N ASP A 65 2.85 -2.71 8.84
CA ASP A 65 2.47 -4.11 8.93
C ASP A 65 3.38 -5.08 8.18
N HIS A 66 4.42 -4.57 7.49
CA HIS A 66 5.50 -5.35 6.87
C HIS A 66 6.90 -5.01 7.42
N CYS A 67 7.15 -3.78 7.87
CA CYS A 67 8.47 -3.35 8.36
C CYS A 67 8.50 -2.89 9.82
N GLY A 68 7.34 -2.74 10.46
CA GLY A 68 7.17 -2.00 11.71
C GLY A 68 7.89 -2.58 12.92
N LEU A 69 8.31 -3.84 12.89
CA LEU A 69 9.08 -4.49 13.96
C LEU A 69 10.56 -4.69 13.63
N ILE A 70 11.02 -4.27 12.45
CA ILE A 70 12.45 -4.29 12.10
C ILE A 70 13.33 -3.55 13.12
N PRO A 71 12.99 -2.34 13.61
CA PRO A 71 13.79 -1.69 14.66
C PRO A 71 13.92 -2.55 15.93
N ALA A 72 12.86 -3.28 16.29
CA ALA A 72 12.87 -4.17 17.45
C ALA A 72 13.76 -5.41 17.24
N LEU A 73 13.95 -5.89 16.00
CA LEU A 73 14.94 -6.94 15.70
C LEU A 73 16.35 -6.48 16.09
N TYR A 74 16.74 -5.26 15.69
CA TYR A 74 18.06 -4.69 16.01
C TYR A 74 18.25 -4.53 17.52
N ARG A 75 17.24 -4.02 18.24
CA ARG A 75 17.27 -3.97 19.71
C ARG A 75 17.50 -5.35 20.33
N ARG A 76 16.86 -6.37 19.78
CA ARG A 76 16.91 -7.75 20.29
C ARG A 76 18.12 -8.55 19.75
N GLY A 77 19.12 -7.89 19.17
CA GLY A 77 20.42 -8.49 18.87
C GLY A 77 20.65 -8.87 17.40
N PHE A 78 19.72 -8.57 16.49
CA PHE A 78 19.95 -8.72 15.05
C PHE A 78 21.07 -7.79 14.57
N LYS A 79 22.03 -8.34 13.81
CA LYS A 79 23.20 -7.59 13.27
C LYS A 79 23.29 -7.63 11.75
N GLY A 80 22.33 -8.26 11.09
CA GLY A 80 22.32 -8.46 9.65
C GLY A 80 21.94 -7.20 8.86
N VAL A 81 21.57 -7.39 7.60
CA VAL A 81 21.08 -6.34 6.70
C VAL A 81 19.63 -6.58 6.34
N VAL A 82 18.93 -5.51 5.93
CA VAL A 82 17.57 -5.57 5.41
C VAL A 82 17.61 -5.34 3.89
N TYR A 83 17.34 -6.38 3.13
CA TYR A 83 17.25 -6.33 1.67
C TYR A 83 15.90 -5.80 1.23
N CYS A 84 15.89 -4.69 0.49
CA CYS A 84 14.68 -4.10 -0.10
C CYS A 84 15.06 -3.16 -1.24
N THR A 85 14.08 -2.60 -1.94
CA THR A 85 14.34 -1.52 -2.91
C THR A 85 14.78 -0.25 -2.19
N ARG A 86 15.55 0.60 -2.88
CA ARG A 86 15.99 1.88 -2.33
C ARG A 86 14.82 2.75 -1.88
N GLU A 87 13.74 2.76 -2.66
CA GLU A 87 12.52 3.52 -2.36
C GLU A 87 11.87 3.00 -1.07
N THR A 88 11.79 1.68 -0.91
CA THR A 88 11.30 1.06 0.33
C THR A 88 12.15 1.47 1.53
N ALA A 89 13.48 1.44 1.42
CA ALA A 89 14.37 1.83 2.51
C ALA A 89 14.18 3.31 2.93
N GLU A 90 14.15 4.24 1.96
CA GLU A 90 13.99 5.66 2.23
C GLU A 90 12.61 5.98 2.84
N ILE A 91 11.54 5.38 2.30
CA ILE A 91 10.16 5.55 2.80
C ILE A 91 10.01 4.93 4.19
N ALA A 92 10.47 3.69 4.38
CA ALA A 92 10.38 2.99 5.66
C ALA A 92 11.14 3.75 6.75
N ALA A 93 12.32 4.30 6.48
CA ALA A 93 13.06 5.09 7.46
C ALA A 93 12.24 6.31 7.97
N ILE A 94 11.54 7.02 7.08
CA ILE A 94 10.69 8.16 7.46
C ILE A 94 9.47 7.68 8.25
N MET A 95 8.77 6.67 7.75
CA MET A 95 7.55 6.12 8.39
C MET A 95 7.85 5.53 9.77
N LEU A 96 8.94 4.78 9.91
CA LEU A 96 9.36 4.19 11.18
C LEU A 96 9.77 5.27 12.19
N LYS A 97 10.43 6.36 11.77
CA LYS A 97 10.73 7.49 12.69
C LYS A 97 9.47 8.18 13.18
N ASP A 98 8.49 8.39 12.30
CA ASP A 98 7.20 8.95 12.70
C ASP A 98 6.47 8.00 13.68
N SER A 99 6.44 6.70 13.35
CA SER A 99 5.89 5.65 14.21
C SER A 99 6.60 5.57 15.57
N ALA A 100 7.93 5.71 15.64
CA ALA A 100 8.69 5.66 16.88
C ALA A 100 8.18 6.68 17.92
N ARG A 101 7.77 7.88 17.46
CA ARG A 101 7.19 8.95 18.30
C ARG A 101 5.81 8.60 18.85
N LEU A 102 5.07 7.73 18.16
CA LEU A 102 3.69 7.34 18.48
C LEU A 102 3.60 5.97 19.15
N SER A 103 4.63 5.15 19.03
CA SER A 103 4.61 3.71 19.34
C SER A 103 4.58 3.35 20.83
N GLY A 104 4.54 4.33 21.75
CA GLY A 104 4.56 4.07 23.19
C GLY A 104 5.80 3.30 23.67
N GLY A 105 6.94 3.48 22.99
CA GLY A 105 8.22 2.86 23.34
C GLY A 105 8.47 1.48 22.71
N LEU A 106 7.75 1.09 21.65
CA LEU A 106 8.10 -0.13 20.91
C LEU A 106 9.49 -0.05 20.29
N TYR A 107 9.93 1.14 19.89
CA TYR A 107 11.29 1.47 19.47
C TYR A 107 11.56 2.97 19.41
N THR A 108 12.83 3.31 19.27
CA THR A 108 13.35 4.69 19.22
C THR A 108 13.81 5.06 17.82
N GLU A 109 13.89 6.36 17.51
CA GLU A 109 14.46 6.82 16.24
C GLU A 109 15.90 6.37 16.03
N ALA A 110 16.69 6.27 17.11
CA ALA A 110 18.08 5.79 17.04
C ALA A 110 18.17 4.32 16.58
N GLU A 111 17.18 3.49 16.95
CA GLU A 111 17.11 2.10 16.46
C GLU A 111 16.66 2.01 15.01
N VAL A 112 15.86 2.97 14.54
CA VAL A 112 15.56 3.12 13.10
C VAL A 112 16.82 3.51 12.34
N ASP A 113 17.61 4.44 12.86
CA ASP A 113 18.88 4.88 12.27
C ASP A 113 19.95 3.77 12.25
N ALA A 114 19.84 2.77 13.14
CA ALA A 114 20.73 1.62 13.16
C ALA A 114 20.44 0.59 12.04
N ILE A 115 19.30 0.69 11.35
CA ILE A 115 18.92 -0.27 10.32
C ILE A 115 19.87 -0.20 9.13
N ARG A 116 20.47 -1.34 8.78
CA ARG A 116 21.37 -1.50 7.64
C ARG A 116 20.58 -1.92 6.40
N TRP A 117 20.05 -0.94 5.68
CA TRP A 117 19.37 -1.16 4.41
C TRP A 117 20.34 -1.58 3.30
N ARG A 118 19.90 -2.48 2.42
CA ARG A 118 20.68 -2.91 1.25
C ARG A 118 19.78 -3.15 0.05
N GLU A 119 20.02 -2.40 -1.03
CA GLU A 119 19.42 -2.71 -2.32
C GLU A 119 20.17 -3.84 -3.02
N PRO A 120 19.48 -4.82 -3.62
CA PRO A 120 20.18 -5.93 -4.23
C PRO A 120 20.65 -5.62 -5.66
N GLY A 121 21.94 -5.88 -5.90
CA GLY A 121 22.59 -5.89 -7.21
C GLY A 121 22.45 -4.61 -8.05
N LYS A 122 22.81 -4.70 -9.33
CA LYS A 122 22.69 -3.61 -10.31
C LYS A 122 21.34 -3.63 -11.04
N GLN A 123 20.87 -4.81 -11.39
CA GLN A 123 19.54 -5.02 -11.97
C GLN A 123 18.57 -5.35 -10.84
N VAL A 124 17.79 -4.36 -10.40
CA VAL A 124 16.93 -4.48 -9.21
C VAL A 124 15.76 -5.41 -9.44
N LEU A 125 15.09 -5.32 -10.60
CA LEU A 125 13.92 -6.13 -10.91
C LEU A 125 14.28 -7.31 -11.84
N GLY A 126 13.84 -8.51 -11.47
CA GLY A 126 14.09 -9.76 -12.20
C GLY A 126 15.54 -10.28 -12.13
N GLY A 127 16.48 -9.50 -11.58
CA GLY A 127 17.88 -9.92 -11.41
C GLY A 127 18.04 -11.01 -10.35
N TYR A 128 19.00 -11.91 -10.55
CA TYR A 128 19.42 -12.87 -9.52
C TYR A 128 20.37 -12.18 -8.53
N HIS A 129 20.05 -12.31 -7.25
CA HIS A 129 20.85 -11.73 -6.18
C HIS A 129 21.28 -12.81 -5.18
N PRO A 130 22.59 -13.08 -5.04
CA PRO A 130 23.07 -14.08 -4.08
C PRO A 130 22.90 -13.58 -2.65
N LEU A 131 22.39 -14.47 -1.79
CA LEU A 131 22.17 -14.23 -0.36
C LEU A 131 23.11 -15.07 0.51
N ALA A 132 23.34 -16.32 0.12
CA ALA A 132 24.28 -17.26 0.72
C ALA A 132 24.71 -18.31 -0.33
N HIS A 133 25.48 -19.32 0.08
CA HIS A 133 25.77 -20.48 -0.77
C HIS A 133 24.45 -21.11 -1.24
N ASP A 134 24.30 -21.30 -2.56
CA ASP A 134 23.10 -21.85 -3.19
C ASP A 134 21.77 -21.18 -2.81
N LEU A 135 21.78 -19.94 -2.32
CA LEU A 135 20.58 -19.20 -1.93
C LEU A 135 20.54 -17.86 -2.63
N PHE A 136 19.44 -17.59 -3.33
CA PHE A 136 19.27 -16.41 -4.16
C PHE A 136 17.90 -15.77 -3.95
N MET A 137 17.77 -14.50 -4.32
CA MET A 137 16.48 -13.83 -4.46
C MET A 137 16.35 -13.04 -5.76
N GLN A 138 15.10 -12.74 -6.12
CA GLN A 138 14.71 -11.84 -7.19
C GLN A 138 13.53 -10.99 -6.74
N PHE A 139 13.48 -9.74 -7.21
CA PHE A 139 12.36 -8.82 -6.97
C PHE A 139 11.51 -8.62 -8.22
N PHE A 140 10.19 -8.54 -8.04
CA PHE A 140 9.21 -8.26 -9.09
C PHE A 140 8.24 -7.18 -8.61
N ARG A 141 8.08 -6.08 -9.35
CA ARG A 141 7.21 -4.97 -8.94
C ARG A 141 5.77 -5.43 -8.69
N THR A 142 5.14 -4.95 -7.61
CA THR A 142 3.75 -5.32 -7.27
C THR A 142 2.73 -4.21 -7.47
N ALA A 143 3.18 -2.98 -7.76
CA ALA A 143 2.31 -1.81 -7.97
C ALA A 143 1.42 -1.46 -6.77
N HIS A 144 1.78 -1.87 -5.56
CA HIS A 144 1.01 -1.61 -4.35
C HIS A 144 1.35 -0.23 -3.75
N VAL A 145 2.65 0.01 -3.52
CA VAL A 145 3.22 1.32 -3.17
C VAL A 145 4.53 1.51 -3.92
N LEU A 146 5.05 2.74 -3.96
CA LEU A 146 6.36 2.99 -4.57
C LEU A 146 7.44 2.11 -3.91
N GLY A 147 8.19 1.37 -4.72
CA GLY A 147 9.22 0.45 -4.26
C GLY A 147 8.73 -0.96 -3.92
N SER A 148 7.43 -1.24 -3.96
CA SER A 148 6.88 -2.52 -3.53
C SER A 148 7.21 -3.67 -4.49
N VAL A 149 7.63 -4.81 -3.92
CA VAL A 149 8.07 -5.98 -4.68
C VAL A 149 7.56 -7.29 -4.09
N ALA A 150 7.27 -8.22 -4.98
CA ALA A 150 7.17 -9.64 -4.70
C ALA A 150 8.59 -10.20 -4.68
N VAL A 151 8.84 -11.13 -3.76
CA VAL A 151 10.16 -11.68 -3.48
C VAL A 151 10.16 -13.14 -3.85
N ARG A 152 10.94 -13.51 -4.86
CA ARG A 152 11.18 -14.92 -5.19
C ARG A 152 12.49 -15.35 -4.54
N VAL A 153 12.44 -16.34 -3.66
CA VAL A 153 13.61 -16.98 -3.05
C VAL A 153 13.87 -18.30 -3.79
N LEU A 154 15.11 -18.53 -4.19
CA LEU A 154 15.54 -19.74 -4.88
C LEU A 154 16.66 -20.43 -4.11
N TRP A 155 16.63 -21.76 -4.07
CA TRP A 155 17.70 -22.54 -3.47
C TRP A 155 18.14 -23.76 -4.30
N GLY A 156 19.39 -24.16 -4.11
CA GLY A 156 20.06 -25.25 -4.83
C GLY A 156 21.02 -24.77 -5.93
N ASP A 157 21.81 -25.71 -6.45
CA ASP A 157 22.85 -25.43 -7.46
C ASP A 157 22.25 -24.90 -8.77
N ARG A 158 22.69 -23.70 -9.18
CA ARG A 158 22.24 -23.03 -10.42
C ARG A 158 22.77 -23.70 -11.70
N THR A 159 23.80 -24.53 -11.60
CA THR A 159 24.51 -25.16 -12.72
C THR A 159 24.07 -26.59 -12.99
N GLN A 160 23.50 -27.29 -11.99
CA GLN A 160 23.18 -28.72 -12.07
C GLN A 160 21.69 -29.05 -12.27
N GLY A 161 20.77 -28.08 -12.32
CA GLY A 161 19.35 -28.34 -12.56
C GLY A 161 18.42 -27.12 -12.36
N GLN A 162 17.10 -27.37 -12.31
CA GLN A 162 16.12 -26.36 -11.89
C GLN A 162 16.20 -26.17 -10.38
N GLN A 163 16.62 -24.97 -9.94
CA GLN A 163 16.55 -24.55 -8.54
C GLN A 163 15.11 -24.62 -8.04
N LYS A 164 14.92 -25.05 -6.78
CA LYS A 164 13.63 -24.94 -6.12
C LYS A 164 13.36 -23.48 -5.76
N SER A 165 12.08 -23.10 -5.68
CA SER A 165 11.72 -21.71 -5.42
C SER A 165 10.40 -21.52 -4.68
N ILE A 166 10.35 -20.46 -3.87
CA ILE A 166 9.15 -19.93 -3.25
C ILE A 166 9.02 -18.44 -3.57
N VAL A 167 7.83 -18.00 -3.99
CA VAL A 167 7.56 -16.59 -4.26
C VAL A 167 6.57 -16.00 -3.26
N PHE A 168 6.94 -14.90 -2.63
CA PHE A 168 6.10 -14.11 -1.74
C PHE A 168 5.52 -12.94 -2.52
N SER A 169 4.20 -12.80 -2.54
CA SER A 169 3.56 -11.68 -3.23
C SER A 169 3.89 -10.32 -2.60
N GLY A 170 4.16 -10.28 -1.28
CA GLY A 170 3.95 -9.06 -0.51
C GLY A 170 2.50 -8.60 -0.68
N ASP A 171 2.27 -7.30 -0.71
CA ASP A 171 0.99 -6.75 -1.13
C ASP A 171 0.98 -6.44 -2.63
N LEU A 172 -0.15 -6.76 -3.27
CA LEU A 172 -0.38 -6.68 -4.70
C LEU A 172 -1.26 -5.48 -5.02
N GLY A 173 -0.78 -4.59 -5.89
CA GLY A 173 -1.54 -3.47 -6.42
C GLY A 173 -2.60 -3.86 -7.44
N PRO A 174 -3.61 -3.00 -7.67
CA PRO A 174 -4.65 -3.26 -8.67
C PRO A 174 -4.11 -3.20 -10.10
N ASP A 175 -3.08 -2.40 -10.36
CA ASP A 175 -2.61 -2.06 -11.69
C ASP A 175 -1.97 -3.26 -12.42
N ILE A 176 -2.53 -3.61 -13.59
CA ILE A 176 -1.99 -4.60 -14.54
C ILE A 176 -1.47 -3.93 -15.79
N GLU A 177 -0.65 -4.66 -16.56
CA GLU A 177 -0.10 -4.12 -17.80
C GLU A 177 -1.23 -3.65 -18.72
N ASP A 178 -1.10 -2.42 -19.21
CA ASP A 178 -2.07 -1.71 -20.03
C ASP A 178 -3.43 -1.37 -19.37
N GLU A 179 -3.64 -1.72 -18.11
CA GLU A 179 -4.81 -1.30 -17.30
C GLU A 179 -4.35 -0.81 -15.91
N GLU A 180 -3.51 0.22 -15.91
CA GLU A 180 -3.13 0.94 -14.69
C GLU A 180 -4.26 1.92 -14.37
N GLY A 181 -5.01 1.62 -13.30
CA GLY A 181 -6.10 2.46 -12.84
C GLY A 181 -5.57 3.64 -12.04
N LEU A 182 -4.56 3.44 -11.18
CA LEU A 182 -4.00 4.49 -10.32
C LEU A 182 -2.90 5.29 -11.06
N PRO A 183 -2.74 6.60 -10.78
CA PRO A 183 -1.96 7.51 -11.63
C PRO A 183 -0.44 7.45 -11.46
N PHE A 184 0.08 6.96 -10.33
CA PHE A 184 1.51 7.04 -10.06
C PHE A 184 2.28 5.80 -10.49
N LEU A 185 1.77 4.62 -10.12
CA LEU A 185 2.56 3.41 -10.12
C LEU A 185 2.44 2.64 -11.42
N ARG A 186 3.55 2.07 -11.84
CA ARG A 186 3.62 1.15 -12.96
C ARG A 186 3.09 -0.22 -12.57
N HIS A 187 2.34 -0.83 -13.47
CA HIS A 187 1.72 -2.14 -13.32
C HIS A 187 2.63 -3.21 -12.73
N ARG A 188 2.03 -4.16 -12.01
CA ARG A 188 2.76 -5.30 -11.45
C ARG A 188 3.38 -6.19 -12.52
N MET A 189 4.52 -6.79 -12.21
CA MET A 189 5.22 -7.74 -13.07
C MET A 189 4.65 -9.15 -12.90
N ALA A 190 4.57 -9.92 -13.98
CA ALA A 190 4.41 -11.37 -13.89
C ALA A 190 5.63 -12.00 -13.22
N VAL A 191 5.40 -13.01 -12.40
CA VAL A 191 6.45 -13.77 -11.72
C VAL A 191 6.73 -15.07 -12.47
N PRO A 192 7.99 -15.57 -12.50
CA PRO A 192 8.27 -16.90 -13.01
C PRO A 192 7.53 -17.97 -12.20
N PRO A 193 7.04 -19.05 -12.84
CA PRO A 193 6.48 -20.18 -12.11
C PRO A 193 7.47 -20.68 -11.06
N SER A 194 6.97 -20.91 -9.85
CA SER A 194 7.74 -21.39 -8.70
C SER A 194 7.13 -22.69 -8.16
N ASP A 195 7.85 -23.39 -7.29
CA ASP A 195 7.33 -24.61 -6.66
C ASP A 195 6.27 -24.25 -5.61
N PHE A 196 6.54 -23.18 -4.86
CA PHE A 196 5.67 -22.67 -3.80
C PHE A 196 5.35 -21.18 -4.02
N ALA A 197 4.20 -20.74 -3.56
CA ALA A 197 3.86 -19.32 -3.49
C ALA A 197 3.23 -18.97 -2.14
N VAL A 198 3.45 -17.74 -1.68
CA VAL A 198 2.74 -17.13 -0.56
C VAL A 198 2.02 -15.91 -1.12
N ILE A 199 0.69 -15.88 -1.00
CA ILE A 199 -0.14 -14.81 -1.55
C ILE A 199 -0.89 -14.08 -0.42
N GLU A 200 -0.96 -12.75 -0.51
CA GLU A 200 -1.86 -11.95 0.31
C GLU A 200 -3.33 -12.25 0.00
N SER A 201 -4.24 -11.89 0.91
CA SER A 201 -5.67 -12.09 0.72
C SER A 201 -6.48 -10.95 1.33
N THR A 202 -6.00 -9.70 1.25
CA THR A 202 -6.68 -8.54 1.87
C THR A 202 -8.11 -8.38 1.34
N TYR A 203 -8.32 -8.65 0.05
CA TYR A 203 -9.62 -8.65 -0.62
C TYR A 203 -9.96 -10.01 -1.21
N GLY A 204 -9.59 -11.09 -0.51
CA GLY A 204 -9.77 -12.46 -0.97
C GLY A 204 -11.23 -12.84 -1.24
N SER A 205 -12.22 -12.16 -0.67
CA SER A 205 -13.66 -12.37 -0.90
C SER A 205 -14.35 -11.29 -1.73
N LYS A 206 -13.62 -10.25 -2.17
CA LYS A 206 -14.19 -9.11 -2.87
C LYS A 206 -13.74 -9.08 -4.32
N THR A 207 -14.69 -9.06 -5.24
CA THR A 207 -14.47 -8.70 -6.64
C THR A 207 -15.09 -7.34 -6.88
N ARG A 208 -14.34 -6.39 -7.44
CA ARG A 208 -14.86 -5.05 -7.73
C ARG A 208 -15.50 -5.05 -9.10
N GLU A 209 -16.53 -4.23 -9.28
CA GLU A 209 -17.13 -4.06 -10.59
C GLU A 209 -16.13 -3.35 -11.53
N PRO A 210 -16.15 -3.60 -12.85
CA PRO A 210 -15.32 -2.86 -13.79
C PRO A 210 -15.57 -1.34 -13.71
N THR A 211 -16.80 -0.93 -13.38
CA THR A 211 -17.19 0.46 -13.14
C THR A 211 -16.61 1.04 -11.84
N ASP A 212 -16.10 0.22 -10.92
CA ASP A 212 -15.38 0.68 -9.75
C ASP A 212 -13.92 1.01 -10.05
N GLN A 213 -13.39 0.58 -11.20
CA GLN A 213 -11.99 0.69 -11.56
C GLN A 213 -11.76 1.66 -12.73
N GLY A 214 -10.52 2.09 -12.90
CA GLY A 214 -10.11 3.02 -13.96
C GLY A 214 -10.31 4.50 -13.63
N LEU A 215 -9.71 5.34 -14.48
CA LEU A 215 -9.65 6.79 -14.26
C LEU A 215 -11.03 7.46 -14.25
N ALA A 216 -11.83 7.24 -15.32
CA ALA A 216 -13.07 7.99 -15.52
C ALA A 216 -14.12 7.75 -14.43
N PRO A 217 -14.46 6.49 -14.05
CA PRO A 217 -15.44 6.26 -12.99
C PRO A 217 -14.98 6.78 -11.62
N ARG A 218 -13.68 6.66 -11.32
CA ARG A 218 -13.09 7.17 -10.09
C ARG A 218 -13.20 8.70 -10.01
N GLN A 219 -12.81 9.39 -11.09
CA GLN A 219 -12.93 10.84 -11.17
C GLN A 219 -14.38 11.31 -11.13
N GLN A 220 -15.31 10.59 -11.75
CA GLN A 220 -16.74 10.93 -11.70
C GLN A 220 -17.30 10.87 -10.28
N ARG A 221 -16.94 9.84 -9.50
CA ARG A 221 -17.35 9.73 -8.10
C ARG A 221 -16.75 10.82 -7.22
N LEU A 222 -15.46 11.11 -7.38
CA LEU A 222 -14.83 12.22 -6.68
C LEU A 222 -15.49 13.55 -7.06
N GLN A 223 -15.71 13.79 -8.35
CA GLN A 223 -16.38 14.98 -8.87
C GLN A 223 -17.76 15.15 -8.23
N HIS A 224 -18.57 14.09 -8.15
CA HIS A 224 -19.89 14.16 -7.54
C HIS A 224 -19.85 14.68 -6.09
N LEU A 225 -18.88 14.20 -5.28
CA LEU A 225 -18.73 14.67 -3.91
C LEU A 225 -18.21 16.10 -3.84
N VAL A 226 -17.25 16.47 -4.70
CA VAL A 226 -16.71 17.84 -4.78
C VAL A 226 -17.80 18.82 -5.19
N ASP A 227 -18.59 18.48 -6.21
CA ASP A 227 -19.72 19.28 -6.67
C ASP A 227 -20.76 19.51 -5.58
N LYS A 228 -21.07 18.47 -4.81
CA LYS A 228 -22.00 18.58 -3.70
C LYS A 228 -21.50 19.58 -2.66
N VAL A 229 -20.22 19.54 -2.28
CA VAL A 229 -19.69 20.52 -1.32
C VAL A 229 -19.54 21.91 -1.91
N MET A 230 -19.31 22.04 -3.22
CA MET A 230 -19.34 23.32 -3.93
C MET A 230 -20.73 23.97 -3.85
N LEU A 231 -21.80 23.19 -4.03
CA LEU A 231 -23.19 23.65 -3.95
C LEU A 231 -23.60 23.98 -2.51
N ASP A 232 -23.25 23.12 -1.57
CA ASP A 232 -23.66 23.24 -0.15
C ASP A 232 -22.77 24.23 0.63
N ASN A 233 -21.73 24.79 -0.01
CA ASN A 233 -20.68 25.58 0.64
C ASN A 233 -20.05 24.83 1.85
N GLY A 234 -19.87 23.53 1.67
CA GLY A 234 -19.58 22.54 2.71
C GLY A 234 -18.12 22.08 2.77
N THR A 235 -17.87 21.03 3.55
CA THR A 235 -16.53 20.41 3.66
C THR A 235 -16.56 18.93 3.30
N LEU A 236 -15.74 18.53 2.34
CA LEU A 236 -15.46 17.12 2.02
C LEU A 236 -14.20 16.69 2.77
N LEU A 237 -14.36 15.89 3.82
CA LEU A 237 -13.27 15.22 4.51
C LEU A 237 -13.00 13.85 3.87
N ILE A 238 -11.75 13.60 3.49
CA ILE A 238 -11.31 12.30 2.99
C ILE A 238 -10.17 11.78 3.89
N PRO A 239 -10.46 10.88 4.85
CA PRO A 239 -9.43 10.15 5.55
C PRO A 239 -8.62 9.26 4.59
N ALA A 240 -7.30 9.37 4.65
CA ALA A 240 -6.38 8.65 3.76
C ALA A 240 -5.07 8.23 4.45
N PHE A 241 -4.46 7.16 3.95
CA PHE A 241 -3.10 6.76 4.35
C PHE A 241 -2.04 7.66 3.67
N SER A 242 -0.97 7.97 4.42
CA SER A 242 0.06 8.93 3.99
C SER A 242 0.87 8.47 2.77
N LEU A 243 1.01 7.15 2.59
CA LEU A 243 1.72 6.53 1.48
C LEU A 243 0.71 5.93 0.48
N GLY A 244 0.90 6.24 -0.81
CA GLY A 244 0.01 5.84 -1.90
C GLY A 244 -1.26 6.69 -1.96
N ARG A 245 -2.14 6.59 -0.96
CA ARG A 245 -3.52 7.08 -1.09
C ARG A 245 -3.66 8.60 -1.19
N VAL A 246 -2.92 9.33 -0.36
CA VAL A 246 -2.94 10.80 -0.43
C VAL A 246 -2.51 11.27 -1.83
N GLN A 247 -1.49 10.63 -2.41
CA GLN A 247 -0.96 11.00 -3.71
C GLN A 247 -2.01 10.78 -4.81
N ASP A 248 -2.66 9.61 -4.84
CA ASP A 248 -3.71 9.29 -5.83
C ASP A 248 -4.90 10.28 -5.78
N LEU A 249 -5.37 10.60 -4.57
CA LEU A 249 -6.46 11.55 -4.36
C LEU A 249 -6.08 12.97 -4.79
N LEU A 250 -4.85 13.40 -4.45
CA LEU A 250 -4.35 14.70 -4.89
C LEU A 250 -4.30 14.78 -6.41
N PHE A 251 -3.87 13.72 -7.11
CA PHE A 251 -3.82 13.72 -8.57
C PHE A 251 -5.19 13.94 -9.18
N ASP A 252 -6.21 13.19 -8.74
CA ASP A 252 -7.56 13.34 -9.31
C ASP A 252 -8.18 14.70 -8.95
N LEU A 253 -7.90 15.27 -7.77
CA LEU A 253 -8.34 16.63 -7.43
C LEU A 253 -7.70 17.67 -8.35
N HIS A 254 -6.39 17.57 -8.60
CA HIS A 254 -5.70 18.45 -9.56
C HIS A 254 -6.26 18.30 -10.96
N TRP A 255 -6.54 17.06 -11.38
CA TRP A 255 -7.14 16.76 -12.68
C TRP A 255 -8.52 17.42 -12.84
N LEU A 256 -9.40 17.28 -11.84
CA LEU A 256 -10.74 17.88 -11.88
C LEU A 256 -10.66 19.40 -12.04
N VAL A 257 -9.77 20.05 -11.29
CA VAL A 257 -9.57 21.51 -11.38
C VAL A 257 -8.92 21.90 -12.71
N ALA A 258 -7.93 21.15 -13.20
CA ALA A 258 -7.30 21.39 -14.50
C ALA A 258 -8.33 21.32 -15.65
N ARG A 259 -9.27 20.39 -15.56
CA ARG A 259 -10.30 20.16 -16.59
C ARG A 259 -11.38 21.24 -16.60
N GLU A 260 -11.81 21.71 -15.43
CA GLU A 260 -12.87 22.72 -15.31
C GLU A 260 -12.48 23.84 -14.30
N PRO A 261 -11.44 24.67 -14.58
CA PRO A 261 -10.94 25.66 -13.61
C PRO A 261 -12.01 26.65 -13.10
N GLY A 262 -12.91 27.09 -13.99
CA GLY A 262 -13.99 28.02 -13.64
C GLY A 262 -15.01 27.43 -12.67
N ARG A 263 -15.29 26.12 -12.76
CA ARG A 263 -16.23 25.42 -11.87
C ARG A 263 -15.70 25.35 -10.44
N TYR A 264 -14.39 25.21 -10.28
CA TYR A 264 -13.74 24.99 -8.99
C TYR A 264 -12.93 26.20 -8.50
N ALA A 265 -13.13 27.40 -9.07
CA ALA A 265 -12.36 28.60 -8.73
C ALA A 265 -12.44 29.01 -7.25
N GLY A 266 -13.54 28.68 -6.56
CA GLY A 266 -13.72 28.92 -5.12
C GLY A 266 -13.35 27.74 -4.21
N LEU A 267 -12.85 26.63 -4.77
CA LEU A 267 -12.56 25.43 -4.00
C LEU A 267 -11.24 25.58 -3.22
N SER A 268 -11.29 25.38 -1.91
CA SER A 268 -10.09 25.28 -1.07
C SER A 268 -9.66 23.82 -0.91
N LEU A 269 -8.40 23.50 -1.17
CA LEU A 269 -7.81 22.20 -0.84
C LEU A 269 -6.86 22.31 0.37
N GLN A 270 -7.10 21.50 1.40
CA GLN A 270 -6.26 21.43 2.59
C GLN A 270 -5.67 20.01 2.75
N LEU A 271 -4.34 19.94 2.87
CA LEU A 271 -3.63 18.70 3.16
C LEU A 271 -3.15 18.69 4.61
N ASP A 272 -3.87 17.99 5.49
CA ASP A 272 -3.49 17.77 6.89
C ASP A 272 -2.89 16.37 7.08
N ALA A 273 -1.77 16.16 6.40
CA ALA A 273 -1.03 14.90 6.38
C ALA A 273 0.49 15.16 6.43
N PRO A 274 1.06 15.53 7.61
CA PRO A 274 2.48 15.87 7.73
C PRO A 274 3.42 14.78 7.23
N LEU A 275 3.08 13.51 7.50
CA LEU A 275 3.86 12.38 7.02
C LEU A 275 3.81 12.27 5.48
N ALA A 276 2.66 12.50 4.85
CA ALA A 276 2.57 12.47 3.38
C ALA A 276 3.42 13.58 2.74
N GLN A 277 3.46 14.77 3.36
CA GLN A 277 4.33 15.87 2.93
C GLN A 277 5.81 15.53 3.09
N ALA A 278 6.19 14.85 4.19
CA ALA A 278 7.56 14.39 4.42
C ALA A 278 8.01 13.30 3.43
N LEU A 279 7.08 12.47 2.94
CA LEU A 279 7.34 11.42 1.97
C LEU A 279 7.46 11.95 0.52
N ALA A 280 6.82 13.07 0.20
CA ALA A 280 6.75 13.60 -1.16
C ALA A 280 8.11 13.70 -1.89
N PRO A 281 9.20 14.23 -1.27
CA PRO A 281 10.50 14.31 -1.95
C PRO A 281 11.11 12.94 -2.28
N VAL A 282 10.90 11.93 -1.43
CA VAL A 282 11.36 10.56 -1.68
C VAL A 282 10.55 9.94 -2.81
N ILE A 283 9.23 10.18 -2.81
CA ILE A 283 8.35 9.67 -3.87
C ILE A 283 8.74 10.25 -5.22
N ALA A 284 8.96 11.56 -5.31
CA ALA A 284 9.39 12.22 -6.55
C ALA A 284 10.68 11.62 -7.11
N ARG A 285 11.73 11.49 -6.28
CA ARG A 285 13.00 10.86 -6.69
C ARG A 285 12.85 9.40 -7.12
N GLY A 286 11.94 8.65 -6.49
CA GLY A 286 11.64 7.30 -6.92
C GLY A 286 10.99 7.27 -8.30
N LEU A 287 10.04 8.16 -8.59
CA LEU A 287 9.40 8.24 -9.91
C LEU A 287 10.37 8.64 -11.04
N GLU A 288 11.41 9.42 -10.72
CA GLU A 288 12.51 9.76 -11.63
C GLU A 288 13.40 8.56 -11.96
N ARG A 289 13.40 7.52 -11.14
CA ARG A 289 14.28 6.37 -11.33
C ARG A 289 13.89 5.62 -12.60
N ALA A 290 14.90 5.34 -13.42
CA ALA A 290 14.73 4.63 -14.65
C ALA A 290 15.85 3.61 -14.90
N GLU A 291 15.59 2.66 -15.79
CA GLU A 291 16.55 1.64 -16.21
C GLU A 291 16.82 1.74 -17.73
N PRO A 292 18.05 1.42 -18.18
CA PRO A 292 18.32 1.31 -19.61
C PRO A 292 17.51 0.16 -20.20
N ASN A 293 16.76 0.40 -21.28
CA ASN A 293 16.00 -0.65 -21.97
C ASN A 293 16.70 -1.16 -23.25
N GLY A 294 17.99 -0.81 -23.43
CA GLY A 294 18.74 -1.02 -24.66
C GLY A 294 18.52 0.09 -25.70
N ARG A 295 19.32 0.13 -26.76
CA ARG A 295 19.21 1.11 -27.87
C ARG A 295 19.22 2.60 -27.45
N GLY A 296 19.82 2.93 -26.31
CA GLY A 296 19.91 4.30 -25.79
C GLY A 296 18.60 4.88 -25.21
N LYS A 297 17.54 4.06 -25.09
CA LYS A 297 16.27 4.48 -24.50
C LYS A 297 16.23 4.18 -22.99
N VAL A 298 15.58 5.05 -22.25
CA VAL A 298 15.41 4.99 -20.80
C VAL A 298 13.97 4.61 -20.50
N ARG A 299 13.75 3.75 -19.50
CA ARG A 299 12.43 3.27 -19.10
C ARG A 299 12.19 3.61 -17.62
N PRO A 300 11.17 4.42 -17.26
CA PRO A 300 10.84 4.68 -15.86
C PRO A 300 10.58 3.38 -15.09
N LEU A 301 11.23 3.21 -13.95
CA LEU A 301 11.16 1.96 -13.18
C LEU A 301 9.80 1.85 -12.47
N TRP A 302 9.30 2.98 -11.97
CA TRP A 302 8.10 3.02 -11.12
C TRP A 302 6.94 3.83 -11.68
N LEU A 303 7.21 4.80 -12.56
CA LEU A 303 6.17 5.68 -13.11
C LEU A 303 5.26 4.92 -14.09
N GLY A 304 3.94 5.01 -13.89
CA GLY A 304 2.93 4.32 -14.69
C GLY A 304 2.90 4.75 -16.15
N LYS A 305 2.67 3.79 -17.06
CA LYS A 305 2.54 4.03 -18.51
C LYS A 305 1.25 4.81 -18.82
N GLN A 306 0.15 4.50 -18.15
CA GLN A 306 -1.16 5.08 -18.46
C GLN A 306 -1.25 6.56 -18.11
N LEU A 307 -0.46 7.02 -17.14
CA LEU A 307 -0.30 8.44 -16.83
C LEU A 307 0.06 9.25 -18.08
N PHE A 308 1.01 8.75 -18.88
CA PHE A 308 1.44 9.38 -20.12
C PHE A 308 0.29 9.46 -21.13
N ARG A 309 -0.43 8.34 -21.33
CA ARG A 309 -1.57 8.30 -22.26
C ARG A 309 -2.68 9.26 -21.83
N TRP A 310 -2.99 9.33 -20.54
CA TRP A 310 -4.00 10.25 -20.00
C TRP A 310 -3.62 11.71 -20.19
N LEU A 311 -2.33 12.04 -20.08
CA LEU A 311 -1.81 13.39 -20.21
C LEU A 311 -1.38 13.75 -21.65
N GLY A 312 -1.53 12.84 -22.61
CA GLY A 312 -1.11 13.05 -24.00
C GLY A 312 0.42 13.20 -24.16
N LEU A 313 1.18 12.44 -23.38
CA LEU A 313 2.64 12.41 -23.34
C LEU A 313 3.17 11.07 -23.92
N ASP A 314 4.41 11.04 -24.39
CA ASP A 314 5.13 9.83 -24.84
C ASP A 314 6.00 9.26 -23.70
N ASP A 315 5.80 7.99 -23.31
CA ASP A 315 6.55 7.33 -22.24
C ASP A 315 7.98 6.91 -22.63
N THR A 316 8.43 7.31 -23.82
CA THR A 316 9.77 7.09 -24.36
C THR A 316 10.51 8.38 -24.73
N ASP A 317 9.83 9.52 -24.76
CA ASP A 317 10.45 10.84 -24.97
C ASP A 317 10.94 11.42 -23.63
N PRO A 318 12.24 11.74 -23.48
CA PRO A 318 12.78 12.22 -22.21
C PRO A 318 12.10 13.48 -21.68
N VAL A 319 11.71 14.42 -22.56
CA VAL A 319 11.08 15.69 -22.15
C VAL A 319 9.64 15.45 -21.68
N ASP A 320 8.93 14.51 -22.29
CA ASP A 320 7.62 14.08 -21.81
C ASP A 320 7.68 13.31 -20.49
N ILE A 321 8.73 12.51 -20.27
CA ILE A 321 9.02 11.88 -18.98
C ILE A 321 9.24 12.95 -17.90
N ASP A 322 10.07 13.94 -18.19
CA ASP A 322 10.29 15.08 -17.29
C ASP A 322 8.98 15.85 -17.01
N ARG A 323 8.12 16.03 -18.02
CA ARG A 323 6.80 16.65 -17.83
C ARG A 323 5.91 15.84 -16.89
N ALA A 324 5.84 14.52 -17.08
CA ALA A 324 5.04 13.64 -16.24
C ALA A 324 5.53 13.68 -14.79
N ILE A 325 6.85 13.68 -14.59
CA ILE A 325 7.49 13.82 -13.26
C ILE A 325 7.11 15.17 -12.64
N ASP A 326 7.22 16.29 -13.38
CA ASP A 326 6.85 17.61 -12.88
C ASP A 326 5.37 17.70 -12.47
N ILE A 327 4.46 17.05 -13.21
CA ILE A 327 3.05 16.96 -12.85
C ILE A 327 2.87 16.19 -11.52
N CYS A 328 3.56 15.05 -11.35
CA CYS A 328 3.56 14.31 -10.09
C CYS A 328 4.13 15.15 -8.92
N ARG A 329 5.18 15.92 -9.17
CA ARG A 329 5.80 16.82 -8.18
C ARG A 329 4.85 17.93 -7.76
N LEU A 330 4.24 18.64 -8.71
CA LEU A 330 3.25 19.68 -8.47
C LEU A 330 2.05 19.15 -7.67
N THR A 331 1.57 17.95 -8.01
CA THR A 331 0.49 17.26 -7.30
C THR A 331 0.81 17.09 -5.80
N MET A 332 2.07 16.80 -5.48
CA MET A 332 2.56 16.63 -4.10
C MET A 332 3.10 17.93 -3.48
N SER A 333 2.77 19.10 -4.04
CA SER A 333 3.24 20.43 -3.60
C SER A 333 4.74 20.68 -3.72
N LEU A 334 5.45 19.88 -4.52
CA LEU A 334 6.85 20.11 -4.85
C LEU A 334 6.96 21.03 -6.07
N PRO A 335 8.03 21.84 -6.16
CA PRO A 335 8.30 22.59 -7.37
C PRO A 335 8.61 21.66 -8.53
N ALA A 336 8.19 22.06 -9.72
CA ALA A 336 8.69 21.53 -10.99
C ALA A 336 10.20 21.77 -11.09
N GLU A 337 10.94 20.81 -11.66
CA GLU A 337 12.39 20.89 -11.84
C GLU A 337 12.80 21.00 -13.32
N HIS A 338 11.86 20.80 -14.24
CA HIS A 338 12.14 20.71 -15.67
C HIS A 338 11.36 21.81 -16.44
N PRO A 339 11.83 23.07 -16.41
CA PRO A 339 11.11 24.18 -17.06
C PRO A 339 10.96 23.99 -18.57
N ASP A 340 11.90 23.30 -19.22
CA ASP A 340 11.87 23.01 -20.66
C ASP A 340 10.75 22.03 -21.04
N ALA A 341 10.26 21.24 -20.07
CA ALA A 341 9.14 20.33 -20.25
C ALA A 341 7.77 21.05 -20.13
N ALA A 342 7.75 22.31 -19.71
CA ALA A 342 6.52 23.08 -19.54
C ALA A 342 5.73 23.18 -20.85
N GLY A 343 4.40 23.04 -20.75
CA GLY A 343 3.50 23.13 -21.91
C GLY A 343 3.41 21.86 -22.76
N ARG A 344 4.13 20.79 -22.44
CA ARG A 344 3.96 19.47 -23.06
C ARG A 344 2.66 18.78 -22.59
N GLY A 345 2.15 17.87 -23.42
CA GLY A 345 0.92 17.10 -23.18
C GLY A 345 -0.36 17.73 -23.73
N ASN A 346 -1.49 17.18 -23.32
CA ASN A 346 -2.82 17.67 -23.65
C ASN A 346 -3.21 18.91 -22.81
N ASP A 347 -4.42 19.42 -23.00
CA ASP A 347 -4.89 20.64 -22.33
C ASP A 347 -4.93 20.50 -20.81
N ILE A 348 -5.24 19.31 -20.30
CA ILE A 348 -5.24 19.00 -18.85
C ILE A 348 -3.81 19.06 -18.32
N ALA A 349 -2.85 18.43 -19.00
CA ALA A 349 -1.44 18.47 -18.63
C ALA A 349 -0.91 19.90 -18.62
N LYS A 350 -1.26 20.71 -19.63
CA LYS A 350 -0.84 22.12 -19.74
C LYS A 350 -1.46 23.01 -18.65
N ALA A 351 -2.71 22.75 -18.29
CA ALA A 351 -3.46 23.51 -17.30
C ALA A 351 -3.27 23.01 -15.85
N TRP A 352 -2.31 22.09 -15.61
CA TRP A 352 -2.15 21.46 -14.30
C TRP A 352 -1.96 22.51 -13.18
N PRO A 353 -2.92 22.63 -12.24
CA PRO A 353 -2.93 23.72 -11.29
C PRO A 353 -1.95 23.46 -10.15
N ARG A 354 -1.71 24.49 -9.34
CA ARG A 354 -1.07 24.34 -8.03
C ARG A 354 -2.13 24.54 -6.95
N LEU A 355 -2.77 23.45 -6.49
CA LEU A 355 -3.88 23.54 -5.54
C LEU A 355 -3.45 23.72 -4.09
N LEU A 356 -2.22 23.32 -3.76
CA LEU A 356 -1.67 23.41 -2.41
C LEU A 356 -0.65 24.56 -2.33
N SER A 357 -0.85 25.44 -1.35
CA SER A 357 0.10 26.50 -1.03
C SER A 357 1.35 25.87 -0.39
N SER A 358 2.56 26.38 -0.70
CA SER A 358 3.78 25.96 0.00
C SER A 358 3.59 26.10 1.51
N PRO A 359 3.96 25.10 2.34
CA PRO A 359 3.94 25.26 3.78
C PRO A 359 4.97 26.34 4.14
N ALA A 360 4.49 27.44 4.73
CA ALA A 360 5.38 28.27 5.54
C ALA A 360 5.90 27.37 6.67
N VAL A 361 7.21 27.13 6.68
CA VAL A 361 7.91 26.51 7.79
C VAL A 361 7.71 27.42 9.01
N THR A 362 6.74 27.10 9.85
CA THR A 362 6.69 27.62 11.22
C THR A 362 6.39 26.46 12.15
N GLY A 363 7.32 26.23 13.05
CA GLY A 363 7.33 25.11 13.97
C GLY A 363 6.15 25.05 14.94
N LYS A 364 6.17 23.96 15.71
CA LYS A 364 5.46 23.72 16.98
C LYS A 364 4.29 24.67 17.25
N GLY A 365 3.11 24.23 16.84
CA GLY A 365 1.83 24.64 17.42
C GLY A 365 1.57 26.14 17.46
N ARG A 366 0.98 26.70 16.41
CA ARG A 366 -0.11 27.66 16.57
C ARG A 366 -0.89 27.90 15.26
N ALA A 367 -2.19 28.05 15.48
CA ALA A 367 -3.23 28.62 14.62
C ALA A 367 -3.50 27.92 13.29
N PHE A 368 -4.62 27.17 13.28
CA PHE A 368 -5.48 27.02 12.11
C PHE A 368 -5.77 28.43 11.54
N GLY A 369 -4.96 28.84 10.57
CA GLY A 369 -5.03 30.15 9.94
C GLY A 369 -6.20 30.21 8.96
N SER A 370 -7.16 31.08 9.30
CA SER A 370 -8.38 31.45 8.57
C SER A 370 -9.29 30.31 8.13
N GLN A 371 -10.44 30.26 8.79
CA GLN A 371 -11.68 29.78 8.20
C GLN A 371 -11.92 30.55 6.89
N GLY A 372 -11.46 30.02 5.76
CA GLY A 372 -11.98 30.43 4.47
C GLY A 372 -13.48 30.12 4.47
N LEU A 373 -14.31 31.16 4.38
CA LEU A 373 -15.70 31.03 3.98
C LEU A 373 -15.69 30.48 2.56
N GLY A 374 -16.15 29.25 2.35
CA GLY A 374 -16.09 28.62 1.04
C GLY A 374 -16.12 27.09 1.08
N PRO A 375 -16.43 26.45 -0.06
CA PRO A 375 -16.40 24.99 -0.20
C PRO A 375 -14.96 24.47 -0.11
N LYS A 376 -14.77 23.34 0.57
CA LYS A 376 -13.44 22.84 0.91
C LYS A 376 -13.31 21.33 0.83
N VAL A 377 -12.16 20.85 0.37
CA VAL A 377 -11.71 19.46 0.50
C VAL A 377 -10.58 19.39 1.53
N VAL A 378 -10.69 18.48 2.49
CA VAL A 378 -9.66 18.19 3.49
C VAL A 378 -9.19 16.75 3.30
N LEU A 379 -7.91 16.56 2.97
CA LEU A 379 -7.26 15.25 3.04
C LEU A 379 -6.53 15.14 4.38
N ALA A 380 -6.85 14.11 5.17
CA ALA A 380 -6.28 13.95 6.51
C ALA A 380 -5.91 12.50 6.83
N THR A 381 -4.86 12.32 7.64
CA THR A 381 -4.35 11.00 8.08
C THR A 381 -4.72 10.72 9.54
N SER A 382 -5.05 9.51 9.98
CA SER A 382 -4.90 8.20 9.30
C SER A 382 -6.14 7.72 8.53
N GLY A 383 -5.95 6.78 7.61
CA GLY A 383 -6.97 6.34 6.65
C GLY A 383 -8.27 5.78 7.26
N MET A 384 -8.18 5.10 8.41
CA MET A 384 -9.36 4.52 9.09
C MET A 384 -9.99 5.45 10.13
N GLY A 385 -9.41 6.64 10.38
CA GLY A 385 -10.00 7.63 11.28
C GLY A 385 -9.85 7.38 12.79
N ASP A 386 -9.17 6.30 13.20
CA ASP A 386 -8.98 5.96 14.63
C ASP A 386 -8.05 6.91 15.38
N HIS A 387 -7.12 7.55 14.68
CA HIS A 387 -6.07 8.38 15.30
C HIS A 387 -5.69 9.56 14.41
N GLY A 388 -4.80 10.41 14.93
CA GLY A 388 -4.13 11.46 14.17
C GLY A 388 -5.06 12.60 13.74
N ARG A 389 -4.72 13.22 12.60
CA ARG A 389 -5.42 14.38 12.04
C ARG A 389 -6.85 14.02 11.60
N ALA A 390 -7.05 12.85 10.99
CA ALA A 390 -8.36 12.38 10.56
C ALA A 390 -9.32 12.26 11.75
N ALA A 391 -8.89 11.69 12.88
CA ALA A 391 -9.69 11.66 14.11
C ALA A 391 -10.10 13.06 14.57
N HIS A 392 -9.16 14.02 14.57
CA HIS A 392 -9.46 15.41 14.92
C HIS A 392 -10.53 16.04 14.00
N TRP A 393 -10.42 15.84 12.68
CA TRP A 393 -11.41 16.33 11.72
C TRP A 393 -12.77 15.65 11.85
N LEU A 394 -12.80 14.32 12.03
CA LEU A 394 -14.03 13.56 12.20
C LEU A 394 -14.85 14.08 13.40
N LYS A 395 -14.22 14.23 14.57
CA LYS A 395 -14.87 14.74 15.78
C LYS A 395 -15.54 16.11 15.58
N ARG A 396 -14.99 16.92 14.67
CA ARG A 396 -15.52 18.25 14.34
C ARG A 396 -16.61 18.22 13.28
N LEU A 397 -16.42 17.44 12.22
CA LEU A 397 -17.26 17.51 11.01
C LEU A 397 -18.45 16.54 11.04
N LEU A 398 -18.44 15.49 11.85
CA LEU A 398 -19.54 14.51 11.88
C LEU A 398 -20.90 15.13 12.26
N ARG A 399 -20.90 16.20 13.07
CA ARG A 399 -22.12 16.92 13.48
C ARG A 399 -22.60 17.97 12.49
N ASP A 400 -21.82 18.26 11.44
CA ASP A 400 -22.12 19.29 10.45
C ASP A 400 -22.89 18.69 9.26
N PRO A 401 -24.15 19.09 9.01
CA PRO A 401 -24.93 18.58 7.89
C PRO A 401 -24.41 19.03 6.51
N ALA A 402 -23.61 20.11 6.45
CA ALA A 402 -22.95 20.55 5.22
C ALA A 402 -21.66 19.76 4.91
N SER A 403 -21.25 18.86 5.81
CA SER A 403 -20.04 18.06 5.65
C SER A 403 -20.31 16.69 5.02
N ILE A 404 -19.34 16.23 4.23
CA ILE A 404 -19.28 14.87 3.69
C ILE A 404 -18.00 14.22 4.23
N VAL A 405 -18.11 13.00 4.75
CA VAL A 405 -16.97 12.16 5.13
C VAL A 405 -16.90 11.00 4.15
N ALA A 406 -15.85 10.97 3.33
CA ALA A 406 -15.67 9.97 2.27
C ALA A 406 -14.46 9.08 2.54
N PHE A 407 -14.68 7.78 2.70
CA PHE A 407 -13.59 6.81 2.92
C PHE A 407 -13.10 6.25 1.59
N SER A 408 -11.80 6.35 1.35
CA SER A 408 -11.19 5.96 0.06
C SER A 408 -10.51 4.58 0.09
N GLY A 409 -10.22 4.02 1.27
CA GLY A 409 -9.46 2.78 1.46
C GLY A 409 -10.18 1.73 2.30
N TYR A 410 -9.47 0.63 2.57
CA TYR A 410 -9.92 -0.40 3.52
C TYR A 410 -10.11 0.23 4.91
N CYS A 411 -11.22 -0.12 5.57
CA CYS A 411 -11.46 0.15 6.97
C CYS A 411 -11.82 -1.17 7.65
N ALA A 412 -11.05 -1.57 8.67
CA ALA A 412 -11.40 -2.73 9.47
C ALA A 412 -12.76 -2.49 10.14
N ALA A 413 -13.61 -3.51 10.27
CA ALA A 413 -14.95 -3.37 10.83
C ALA A 413 -14.95 -2.78 12.26
N SER A 414 -13.87 -3.00 13.01
CA SER A 414 -13.65 -2.48 14.36
C SER A 414 -13.22 -1.01 14.43
N SER A 415 -12.65 -0.48 13.34
CA SER A 415 -12.17 0.90 13.26
C SER A 415 -13.31 1.91 13.29
N VAL A 416 -12.99 3.16 13.61
CA VAL A 416 -13.90 4.30 13.51
C VAL A 416 -14.48 4.42 12.10
N GLY A 417 -13.65 4.27 11.07
CA GLY A 417 -14.07 4.28 9.68
C GLY A 417 -15.00 3.13 9.32
N GLY A 418 -14.74 1.93 9.82
CA GLY A 418 -15.60 0.76 9.63
C GLY A 418 -16.98 0.94 10.27
N LYS A 419 -17.02 1.47 11.49
CA LYS A 419 -18.28 1.81 12.19
C LYS A 419 -19.06 2.88 11.43
N LEU A 420 -18.40 3.92 10.91
CA LEU A 420 -19.05 4.94 10.09
C LEU A 420 -19.56 4.38 8.76
N GLN A 421 -18.82 3.47 8.12
CA GLN A 421 -19.27 2.78 6.91
C GLN A 421 -20.56 1.98 7.14
N ALA A 422 -20.70 1.34 8.29
CA ALA A 422 -21.91 0.61 8.66
C ALA A 422 -23.16 1.51 8.83
N LEU A 423 -22.98 2.83 8.94
CA LEU A 423 -24.07 3.82 9.09
C LEU A 423 -24.43 4.53 7.77
N MET A 424 -23.76 4.22 6.66
CA MET A 424 -23.92 4.95 5.38
C MET A 424 -25.32 4.83 4.79
N ASP A 425 -25.93 3.65 4.91
CA ASP A 425 -27.28 3.39 4.39
C ASP A 425 -28.39 3.91 5.31
N LEU A 426 -28.03 4.42 6.50
CA LEU A 426 -28.98 5.03 7.43
C LEU A 426 -29.01 6.55 7.24
N PRO A 427 -30.14 7.13 6.80
CA PRO A 427 -30.31 8.58 6.74
C PRO A 427 -30.10 9.23 8.11
N ALA A 428 -29.63 10.49 8.12
CA ALA A 428 -29.38 11.22 9.36
C ALA A 428 -30.62 11.32 10.28
N THR A 429 -31.82 11.31 9.72
CA THR A 429 -33.10 11.29 10.46
C THR A 429 -33.32 10.00 11.24
N GLU A 430 -32.87 8.86 10.70
CA GLU A 430 -32.99 7.54 11.33
C GLU A 430 -31.88 7.31 12.36
N ARG A 431 -30.66 7.81 12.09
CA ARG A 431 -29.54 7.75 13.04
C ARG A 431 -29.91 8.36 14.40
N ARG A 432 -30.82 9.33 14.46
CA ARG A 432 -31.32 9.94 15.72
C ARG A 432 -31.86 8.92 16.73
N ARG A 433 -32.25 7.73 16.29
CA ARG A 433 -32.76 6.63 17.14
C ARG A 433 -31.65 5.75 17.72
N LEU A 434 -30.43 5.87 17.21
CA LEU A 434 -29.27 5.12 17.71
C LEU A 434 -28.91 5.57 19.13
N ARG A 435 -28.22 4.68 19.84
CA ARG A 435 -27.85 4.85 21.25
C ARG A 435 -26.37 4.57 21.50
N ALA A 436 -25.67 4.02 20.52
CA ALA A 436 -24.24 3.77 20.62
C ALA A 436 -23.45 5.06 20.39
N ASP A 437 -22.22 5.03 20.89
CA ASP A 437 -21.25 6.11 20.75
C ASP A 437 -20.10 5.66 19.85
N LEU A 438 -19.66 6.56 18.98
CA LEU A 438 -18.41 6.43 18.25
C LEU A 438 -17.29 7.01 19.12
N ALA A 439 -16.50 6.14 19.73
CA ALA A 439 -15.44 6.52 20.68
C ALA A 439 -14.03 6.41 20.08
N TRP A 440 -13.15 7.29 20.55
CA TRP A 440 -11.71 7.30 20.27
C TRP A 440 -10.90 6.91 21.50
N SER A 441 -9.65 6.46 21.28
CA SER A 441 -8.75 6.02 22.36
C SER A 441 -8.29 7.14 23.29
N ASP A 442 -8.47 8.40 22.91
CA ASP A 442 -8.19 9.58 23.73
C ASP A 442 -9.36 9.99 24.66
N GLY A 443 -10.45 9.20 24.67
CA GLY A 443 -11.59 9.39 25.56
C GLY A 443 -12.71 10.27 24.99
N ASP A 444 -12.51 10.88 23.83
CA ASP A 444 -13.58 11.60 23.14
C ASP A 444 -14.58 10.62 22.50
N ALA A 445 -15.84 11.04 22.42
CA ALA A 445 -16.87 10.31 21.72
C ALA A 445 -17.87 11.23 21.00
N VAL A 446 -18.43 10.72 19.90
CA VAL A 446 -19.55 11.33 19.19
C VAL A 446 -20.72 10.34 19.23
N PRO A 447 -21.85 10.69 19.86
CA PRO A 447 -23.04 9.83 19.81
C PRO A 447 -23.50 9.63 18.37
N GLU A 448 -23.81 8.40 17.96
CA GLU A 448 -24.20 8.10 16.57
C GLU A 448 -25.43 8.90 16.12
N ARG A 449 -26.32 9.20 17.07
CA ARG A 449 -27.52 10.03 16.88
C ARG A 449 -27.25 11.49 16.51
N GLU A 450 -26.04 11.97 16.77
CA GLU A 450 -25.60 13.34 16.46
C GLU A 450 -24.87 13.45 15.11
N ILE A 451 -24.64 12.32 14.43
CA ILE A 451 -23.94 12.31 13.14
C ILE A 451 -24.89 12.80 12.05
N GLN A 452 -24.68 14.03 11.60
CA GLN A 452 -25.44 14.70 10.54
C GLN A 452 -24.72 14.72 9.19
N ALA A 453 -23.40 14.56 9.20
CA ALA A 453 -22.61 14.51 7.97
C ALA A 453 -23.09 13.40 7.03
N THR A 454 -22.97 13.66 5.73
CA THR A 454 -23.13 12.62 4.70
C THR A 454 -21.94 11.68 4.78
N LEU A 455 -22.18 10.38 4.83
CA LEU A 455 -21.13 9.36 4.87
C LEU A 455 -21.07 8.71 3.49
N ALA A 456 -19.88 8.58 2.91
CA ALA A 456 -19.68 8.02 1.57
C ALA A 456 -18.44 7.12 1.50
N VAL A 457 -18.41 6.22 0.50
CA VAL A 457 -17.20 5.51 0.08
C VAL A 457 -16.77 6.01 -1.29
N LEU A 458 -15.46 6.14 -1.50
CA LEU A 458 -14.83 6.43 -2.78
C LEU A 458 -14.11 5.18 -3.30
N PRO A 459 -14.81 4.28 -4.03
CA PRO A 459 -14.17 3.12 -4.63
C PRO A 459 -13.27 3.52 -5.82
N GLY A 460 -12.33 2.63 -6.14
CA GLY A 460 -11.36 2.81 -7.23
C GLY A 460 -10.02 3.39 -6.80
N TYR A 461 -9.87 3.75 -5.53
CA TYR A 461 -8.58 4.19 -5.00
C TYR A 461 -7.76 3.05 -4.39
N SER A 462 -8.37 1.95 -3.91
CA SER A 462 -7.69 0.87 -3.15
C SER A 462 -6.34 0.45 -3.75
N GLY A 463 -5.30 0.43 -2.91
CA GLY A 463 -3.94 0.03 -3.28
C GLY A 463 -3.73 -1.47 -3.30
N HIS A 464 -4.72 -2.26 -2.88
CA HIS A 464 -4.71 -3.72 -3.02
C HIS A 464 -5.57 -4.18 -4.20
N ALA A 465 -5.07 -5.21 -4.89
CA ALA A 465 -5.81 -6.04 -5.83
C ALA A 465 -7.08 -6.61 -5.17
N ASP A 466 -8.13 -6.76 -5.96
CA ASP A 466 -9.31 -7.54 -5.56
C ASP A 466 -9.10 -9.02 -5.87
N GLN A 467 -10.07 -9.88 -5.57
CA GLN A 467 -9.97 -11.33 -5.82
C GLN A 467 -9.60 -11.63 -7.29
N ALA A 468 -10.14 -10.90 -8.26
CA ALA A 468 -9.80 -11.06 -9.67
C ALA A 468 -8.32 -10.72 -9.93
N GLY A 469 -7.83 -9.60 -9.39
CA GLY A 469 -6.42 -9.21 -9.48
C GLY A 469 -5.46 -10.19 -8.80
N LEU A 470 -5.85 -10.75 -7.64
CA LEU A 470 -5.11 -11.79 -6.92
C LEU A 470 -5.06 -13.09 -7.73
N LEU A 471 -6.16 -13.51 -8.35
CA LEU A 471 -6.20 -14.66 -9.25
C LEU A 471 -5.35 -14.46 -10.51
N ALA A 472 -5.34 -13.25 -11.07
CA ALA A 472 -4.51 -12.91 -12.23
C ALA A 472 -3.01 -12.96 -11.90
N TRP A 473 -2.63 -12.67 -10.65
CA TRP A 473 -1.25 -12.87 -10.19
C TRP A 473 -0.96 -14.36 -9.93
N ALA A 474 -1.88 -15.06 -9.25
CA ALA A 474 -1.76 -16.48 -8.95
C ALA A 474 -1.70 -17.36 -10.21
N PHE A 475 -2.33 -16.94 -11.31
CA PHE A 475 -2.31 -17.58 -12.61
C PHE A 475 -1.94 -16.56 -13.68
N SER A 476 -0.66 -16.47 -14.00
CA SER A 476 -0.14 -15.48 -14.95
C SER A 476 0.52 -16.13 -16.16
N ASN A 477 0.55 -15.40 -17.27
CA ASN A 477 1.34 -15.77 -18.43
C ASN A 477 2.78 -15.29 -18.23
N TYR A 478 3.73 -16.23 -18.22
CA TYR A 478 5.15 -15.92 -18.16
C TYR A 478 5.83 -16.51 -19.40
N LYS A 479 6.37 -15.63 -20.25
CA LYS A 479 7.05 -15.98 -21.51
C LYS A 479 6.20 -16.89 -22.43
N GLY A 480 4.90 -16.60 -22.54
CA GLY A 480 3.97 -17.32 -23.41
C GLY A 480 3.32 -18.54 -22.76
N VAL A 481 3.71 -18.90 -21.53
CA VAL A 481 3.15 -20.05 -20.82
C VAL A 481 2.30 -19.58 -19.64
N THR A 482 1.02 -19.95 -19.65
CA THR A 482 0.13 -19.73 -18.50
C THR A 482 0.42 -20.78 -17.43
N SER A 483 0.73 -20.34 -16.22
CA SER A 483 1.08 -21.22 -15.11
C SER A 483 0.59 -20.66 -13.78
N ALA A 484 0.51 -21.51 -12.76
CA ALA A 484 0.32 -21.05 -11.40
C ALA A 484 1.62 -20.44 -10.85
N ALA A 485 1.52 -19.44 -9.99
CA ALA A 485 2.65 -18.84 -9.29
C ALA A 485 3.39 -19.87 -8.42
N GLY A 486 2.67 -20.87 -7.91
CA GLY A 486 3.19 -22.00 -7.14
C GLY A 486 2.33 -23.25 -7.35
N ARG A 487 2.94 -24.44 -7.26
CA ARG A 487 2.18 -25.71 -7.19
C ARG A 487 1.45 -25.82 -5.85
N THR A 488 2.10 -25.38 -4.78
CA THR A 488 1.48 -25.20 -3.47
C THR A 488 1.42 -23.71 -3.14
N VAL A 489 0.23 -23.21 -2.80
CA VAL A 489 -0.03 -21.79 -2.52
C VAL A 489 -0.46 -21.62 -1.07
N PHE A 490 0.38 -20.94 -0.29
CA PHE A 490 0.07 -20.51 1.07
C PHE A 490 -0.69 -19.18 1.05
N ILE A 491 -1.80 -19.09 1.77
CA ILE A 491 -2.67 -17.90 1.79
C ILE A 491 -2.57 -17.18 3.14
N GLN A 492 -2.15 -15.93 3.08
CA GLN A 492 -1.79 -15.08 4.23
C GLN A 492 -2.36 -13.66 4.07
N HIS A 493 -2.11 -12.80 5.06
CA HIS A 493 -2.38 -11.36 4.97
C HIS A 493 -3.84 -11.05 4.59
N GLY A 494 -4.76 -11.48 5.43
CA GLY A 494 -6.20 -11.41 5.23
C GLY A 494 -6.95 -12.03 6.38
N ASN A 495 -8.17 -11.58 6.63
CA ASN A 495 -9.02 -12.23 7.61
C ASN A 495 -9.41 -13.63 7.13
N GLU A 496 -9.91 -14.46 8.04
CA GLU A 496 -10.20 -15.86 7.72
C GLU A 496 -11.27 -16.03 6.62
N GLN A 497 -12.27 -15.14 6.56
CA GLN A 497 -13.28 -15.15 5.51
C GLN A 497 -12.65 -14.93 4.12
N ASP A 498 -11.79 -13.92 4.00
CA ASP A 498 -11.08 -13.62 2.75
C ASP A 498 -10.13 -14.76 2.35
N ARG A 499 -9.43 -15.35 3.32
CA ARG A 499 -8.52 -16.49 3.08
C ARG A 499 -9.27 -17.72 2.55
N VAL A 500 -10.44 -18.03 3.11
CA VAL A 500 -11.31 -19.13 2.62
C VAL A 500 -11.77 -18.85 1.19
N ALA A 501 -12.30 -17.65 0.95
CA ALA A 501 -12.84 -17.30 -0.35
C ALA A 501 -11.77 -17.35 -1.45
N LEU A 502 -10.57 -16.83 -1.17
CA LEU A 502 -9.46 -16.87 -2.13
C LEU A 502 -8.99 -18.31 -2.40
N ALA A 503 -8.91 -19.17 -1.38
CA ALA A 503 -8.53 -20.57 -1.56
C ALA A 503 -9.48 -21.32 -2.50
N GLN A 504 -10.78 -21.10 -2.32
CA GLN A 504 -11.83 -21.67 -3.18
C GLN A 504 -11.70 -21.16 -4.61
N ALA A 505 -11.49 -19.84 -4.78
CA ALA A 505 -11.33 -19.22 -6.08
C ALA A 505 -10.07 -19.71 -6.84
N ILE A 506 -8.93 -19.84 -6.14
CA ILE A 506 -7.70 -20.39 -6.73
C ILE A 506 -7.91 -21.83 -7.19
N SER A 507 -8.52 -22.66 -6.34
CA SER A 507 -8.81 -24.05 -6.66
C SER A 507 -9.78 -24.20 -7.84
N GLN A 508 -10.79 -23.33 -7.93
CA GLN A 508 -11.72 -23.30 -9.06
C GLN A 508 -11.01 -22.89 -10.36
N ARG A 509 -10.20 -21.83 -10.31
CA ARG A 509 -9.43 -21.34 -11.47
C ARG A 509 -8.41 -22.38 -11.95
N GLY A 510 -7.72 -23.04 -11.03
CA GLY A 510 -6.80 -24.14 -11.34
C GLY A 510 -7.49 -25.29 -12.08
N ARG A 511 -8.63 -25.77 -11.57
CA ARG A 511 -9.45 -26.79 -12.27
C ARG A 511 -9.89 -26.34 -13.66
N ALA A 512 -10.36 -25.11 -13.80
CA ALA A 512 -10.81 -24.57 -15.08
C ALA A 512 -9.68 -24.47 -16.12
N LEU A 513 -8.44 -24.26 -15.68
CA LEU A 513 -7.26 -24.18 -16.54
C LEU A 513 -6.54 -25.53 -16.72
N GLY A 514 -6.96 -26.59 -16.01
CA GLY A 514 -6.21 -27.86 -15.97
C GLY A 514 -4.84 -27.74 -15.28
N ILE A 515 -4.66 -26.76 -14.41
CA ILE A 515 -3.42 -26.51 -13.66
C ILE A 515 -3.65 -26.95 -12.20
N PRO A 516 -3.02 -28.05 -11.73
CA PRO A 516 -3.17 -28.50 -10.35
C PRO A 516 -2.49 -27.52 -9.40
N VAL A 517 -3.22 -27.11 -8.35
CA VAL A 517 -2.73 -26.20 -7.31
C VAL A 517 -3.27 -26.65 -5.96
N ASP A 518 -2.39 -26.80 -4.98
CA ASP A 518 -2.74 -27.12 -3.60
C ASP A 518 -2.76 -25.84 -2.76
N CYS A 519 -3.91 -25.48 -2.21
CA CYS A 519 -4.05 -24.30 -1.36
C CYS A 519 -3.87 -24.67 0.12
N VAL A 520 -2.94 -24.02 0.79
CA VAL A 520 -2.68 -24.18 2.23
C VAL A 520 -3.01 -22.87 2.94
N ARG A 521 -3.78 -22.94 4.02
CA ARG A 521 -4.07 -21.80 4.89
C ARG A 521 -3.37 -22.07 6.22
N PRO A 522 -2.19 -21.49 6.48
CA PRO A 522 -1.47 -21.71 7.73
C PRO A 522 -2.33 -21.32 8.94
N MET A 523 -2.35 -22.16 9.97
CA MET A 523 -3.15 -21.97 11.18
C MET A 523 -2.27 -21.49 12.33
N ALA A 524 -2.88 -20.94 13.39
CA ALA A 524 -2.20 -20.29 14.52
C ALA A 524 -1.14 -21.16 15.25
N ASN A 525 -1.19 -22.49 15.12
CA ASN A 525 -0.14 -23.35 15.68
C ASN A 525 1.13 -23.26 14.83
N PRO A 526 2.32 -23.15 15.44
CA PRO A 526 3.58 -22.96 14.73
C PRO A 526 3.97 -24.25 13.99
N CYS A 527 3.35 -24.45 12.82
CA CYS A 527 3.71 -25.51 11.91
C CYS A 527 4.93 -25.06 11.10
N SER A 528 5.95 -25.92 11.08
CA SER A 528 7.07 -25.82 10.17
C SER A 528 6.76 -26.66 8.93
N TYR A 529 6.81 -26.05 7.76
CA TYR A 529 6.63 -26.72 6.48
C TYR A 529 8.00 -26.98 5.88
N ASP A 530 8.33 -28.26 5.63
CA ASP A 530 9.54 -28.64 4.92
C ASP A 530 9.29 -28.62 3.42
N LEU A 531 9.79 -27.58 2.74
CA LEU A 531 9.60 -27.39 1.31
C LEU A 531 10.44 -28.38 0.48
N ASP A 532 11.48 -28.98 1.06
CA ASP A 532 12.21 -30.04 0.37
C ASP A 532 11.44 -31.36 0.36
N ALA A 533 10.60 -31.59 1.36
CA ALA A 533 9.62 -32.66 1.44
C ALA A 533 8.22 -32.24 0.94
N TRP A 534 8.16 -31.37 -0.07
CA TRP A 534 6.90 -30.92 -0.72
C TRP A 534 5.87 -30.28 0.23
N GLY A 535 6.34 -29.58 1.26
CA GLY A 535 5.48 -28.84 2.19
C GLY A 535 4.92 -29.69 3.32
N ALA A 536 5.50 -30.86 3.62
CA ALA A 536 5.13 -31.66 4.79
C ALA A 536 5.18 -30.81 6.07
N ALA A 537 4.07 -30.73 6.79
CA ALA A 537 3.94 -29.92 7.99
C ALA A 537 4.32 -30.71 9.24
N THR A 538 5.12 -30.09 10.11
CA THR A 538 5.40 -30.54 11.47
C THR A 538 4.90 -29.48 12.43
N CYS A 539 3.86 -29.79 13.20
CA CYS A 539 3.25 -28.87 14.15
C CYS A 539 3.65 -29.28 15.57
N ALA A 540 4.02 -28.30 16.40
CA ALA A 540 4.16 -28.56 17.84
C ALA A 540 2.80 -29.02 18.39
N ALA A 541 2.82 -30.10 19.18
CA ALA A 541 1.64 -30.69 19.81
C ALA A 541 1.03 -29.78 20.89
#